data_AF-A0A958L486-F1
#
_entry.id   AF-A0A958L486-F1
#
_cell.length_a   1.000
_cell.length_b   1.000
_cell.length_c   1.000
_cell.angle_alpha   90.00
_cell.angle_beta   90.00
_cell.angle_gamma   90.00
#
_symmetry.space_group_name_H-M   'P 1'
#
loop_
_entity.id
_entity.type
_entity.pdbx_description
1 polymer ?
#
loop_
_entity_poly.entity_id
_entity_poly.type
_entity_poly.pdbx_seq_one_letter_code
_entity_poly.pdbx_strand_id
1 'polypeptide(L)'
;MLDANKSDQKNSIDTLDPEASVVKTLFLGNIIEENLAPFPAVSTEEAETLRMVIESIDRFLEENRESFRKWDVEGYQPEEYIDSLKELGLFGLVIPEEHGGIGLSSKGYARVLQQSSRYDGSTSLTIG
;
A
#
# COMPACT_ATOMS: atom_id res chain seq x y z
N MET A 1 24.13 1.99 57.31
CA MET A 1 25.28 1.44 56.57
C MET A 1 24.77 0.22 55.84
N LEU A 2 24.66 0.32 54.51
CA LEU A 2 24.69 -0.78 53.52
C LEU A 2 23.49 -1.77 53.55
N ASP A 3 22.75 -2.06 52.48
CA ASP A 3 22.79 -1.64 51.09
C ASP A 3 21.41 -1.83 50.45
N ALA A 4 21.07 -0.92 49.55
CA ALA A 4 19.96 -1.05 48.64
C ALA A 4 20.24 -2.19 47.65
N ASN A 5 19.36 -3.18 47.59
CA ASN A 5 19.31 -4.11 46.47
C ASN A 5 17.88 -4.09 45.89
N LYS A 6 17.50 -2.92 45.36
CA LYS A 6 16.54 -2.85 44.27
C LYS A 6 17.27 -3.41 43.06
N SER A 7 17.16 -4.72 42.86
CA SER A 7 17.43 -5.30 41.57
C SER A 7 16.32 -4.82 40.63
N ASP A 8 16.67 -3.82 39.85
CA ASP A 8 15.98 -3.40 38.64
C ASP A 8 15.82 -4.60 37.69
N GLN A 9 14.84 -5.47 37.94
CA GLN A 9 14.22 -6.25 36.87
C GLN A 9 13.14 -5.38 36.24
N LYS A 10 13.59 -4.41 35.44
CA LYS A 10 12.79 -3.83 34.38
C LYS A 10 12.60 -4.96 33.37
N ASN A 11 11.56 -5.78 33.57
CA ASN A 11 11.14 -6.79 32.62
C ASN A 11 10.81 -6.06 31.32
N SER A 12 11.76 -6.05 30.40
CA SER A 12 11.53 -5.68 29.01
C SER A 12 10.76 -6.83 28.37
N ILE A 13 9.45 -6.87 28.62
CA ILE A 13 8.57 -7.71 27.81
C ILE A 13 8.46 -6.95 26.49
N ASP A 14 9.28 -7.35 25.53
CA ASP A 14 9.01 -7.04 24.13
C ASP A 14 7.73 -7.84 23.80
N THR A 15 6.58 -7.17 23.91
CA THR A 15 5.21 -7.73 23.84
C THR A 15 4.71 -7.88 22.41
N LEU A 16 5.52 -7.50 21.41
CA LEU A 16 5.28 -7.77 20.01
C LEU A 16 5.22 -9.29 19.78
N ASP A 17 4.03 -9.77 19.44
CA ASP A 17 3.82 -11.15 18.99
C ASP A 17 3.40 -11.10 17.52
N PRO A 18 4.33 -11.26 16.56
CA PRO A 18 4.04 -11.21 15.12
C PRO A 18 2.99 -12.22 14.66
N GLU A 19 2.80 -13.30 15.42
CA GLU A 19 1.85 -14.38 15.12
C GLU A 19 0.47 -14.13 15.75
N ALA A 20 0.36 -13.17 16.67
CA ALA A 20 -0.90 -12.79 17.29
C ALA A 20 -1.68 -11.78 16.44
N SER A 21 -2.72 -12.29 15.78
CA SER A 21 -3.74 -11.43 15.15
C SER A 21 -4.43 -10.54 16.20
N VAL A 22 -4.31 -9.22 16.04
CA VAL A 22 -4.96 -8.21 16.88
C VAL A 22 -6.48 -8.44 16.98
N VAL A 23 -7.12 -8.79 15.86
CA VAL A 23 -8.56 -9.07 15.85
C VAL A 23 -8.87 -10.28 16.73
N LYS A 24 -8.11 -11.37 16.59
CA LYS A 24 -8.33 -12.59 17.39
C LYS A 24 -8.17 -12.32 18.89
N THR A 25 -7.16 -11.56 19.29
CA THR A 25 -6.92 -11.27 20.71
C THR A 25 -8.01 -10.36 21.29
N LEU A 26 -8.50 -9.39 20.50
CA LEU A 26 -9.61 -8.53 20.89
C LEU A 26 -10.87 -9.34 21.23
N PHE A 27 -11.21 -10.36 20.43
CA PHE A 27 -12.34 -11.27 20.72
C PHE A 27 -12.16 -12.06 22.01
N LEU A 28 -10.93 -12.26 22.48
CA LEU A 28 -10.61 -12.96 23.72
C LEU A 28 -10.45 -12.02 24.92
N GLY A 29 -10.69 -10.71 24.74
CA GLY A 29 -10.54 -9.70 25.78
C GLY A 29 -9.10 -9.27 26.04
N ASN A 30 -8.15 -9.63 25.17
CA ASN A 30 -6.74 -9.27 25.27
C ASN A 30 -6.37 -8.26 24.18
N ILE A 31 -5.89 -7.09 24.58
CA ILE A 31 -5.40 -6.06 23.64
C ILE A 31 -3.88 -6.04 23.72
N ILE A 32 -3.23 -6.35 22.59
CA ILE A 32 -1.78 -6.21 22.42
C ILE A 32 -1.58 -4.91 21.64
N GLU A 33 -1.33 -3.82 22.36
CA GLU A 33 -1.26 -2.47 21.78
C GLU A 33 -0.09 -2.33 20.81
N GLU A 34 0.98 -3.07 21.04
CA GLU A 34 2.22 -3.06 20.28
C GLU A 34 2.05 -3.67 18.87
N ASN A 35 1.05 -4.55 18.70
CA ASN A 35 0.66 -5.06 17.38
C ASN A 35 -0.25 -4.09 16.61
N LEU A 36 -0.74 -3.02 17.25
CA LEU A 36 -1.66 -2.04 16.67
C LEU A 36 -1.00 -0.67 16.43
N ALA A 37 -0.11 -0.25 17.33
CA ALA A 37 0.50 1.07 17.34
C ALA A 37 2.03 1.00 17.48
N PRO A 38 2.77 1.93 16.84
CA PRO A 38 2.30 3.00 15.96
C PRO A 38 1.81 2.49 14.61
N PHE A 39 0.96 3.28 13.93
CA PHE A 39 0.46 2.91 12.61
C PHE A 39 1.65 2.67 11.66
N PRO A 40 1.67 1.56 10.90
CA PRO A 40 2.82 1.19 10.11
C PRO A 40 3.08 2.22 9.00
N ALA A 41 4.20 2.93 9.09
CA ALA A 41 4.61 3.90 8.08
C ALA A 41 5.21 3.23 6.84
N VAL A 42 5.25 3.99 5.74
CA VAL A 42 6.00 3.64 4.52
C VAL A 42 7.43 4.17 4.68
N SER A 43 8.43 3.48 4.12
CA SER A 43 9.82 3.97 4.16
C SER A 43 9.95 5.27 3.36
N THR A 44 10.94 6.10 3.69
CA THR A 44 11.16 7.37 2.98
C THR A 44 11.48 7.15 1.49
N GLU A 45 12.29 6.14 1.19
CA GLU A 45 12.66 5.75 -0.18
C GLU A 45 11.45 5.29 -1.01
N GLU A 46 10.60 4.43 -0.44
CA GLU A 46 9.37 4.01 -1.10
C GLU A 46 8.39 5.18 -1.26
N ALA A 47 8.35 6.11 -0.30
CA ALA A 47 7.49 7.29 -0.38
C ALA A 47 7.87 8.23 -1.54
N GLU A 48 9.17 8.41 -1.83
CA GLU A 48 9.65 9.18 -2.99
C GLU A 48 9.28 8.50 -4.30
N THR A 49 9.51 7.19 -4.40
CA THR A 49 9.12 6.38 -5.56
C THR A 49 7.62 6.45 -5.81
N LEU A 50 6.81 6.27 -4.76
CA LEU A 50 5.36 6.37 -4.83
C LEU A 50 4.90 7.75 -5.29
N ARG A 51 5.56 8.83 -4.87
CA ARG A 51 5.21 10.17 -5.33
C ARG A 51 5.36 10.30 -6.84
N MET A 52 6.47 9.84 -7.40
CA MET A 52 6.72 9.88 -8.85
C MET A 52 5.72 9.04 -9.64
N VAL A 53 5.39 7.84 -9.14
CA VAL A 53 4.37 6.97 -9.75
C VAL A 53 3.00 7.64 -9.71
N ILE A 54 2.59 8.18 -8.56
CA ILE A 54 1.30 8.86 -8.40
C ILE A 54 1.19 10.08 -9.32
N GLU A 55 2.22 10.93 -9.39
CA GLU A 55 2.21 12.11 -10.27
C GLU A 55 2.11 11.73 -11.75
N SER A 56 2.69 10.59 -12.14
CA SER A 56 2.60 10.09 -13.52
C SER A 56 1.21 9.54 -13.83
N ILE A 57 0.62 8.77 -12.91
CA ILE A 57 -0.74 8.25 -13.00
C ILE A 57 -1.76 9.40 -13.03
N ASP A 58 -1.64 10.37 -12.12
CA ASP A 58 -2.57 11.49 -12.02
C ASP A 58 -2.62 12.30 -13.33
N ARG A 59 -1.46 12.54 -13.96
CA ARG A 59 -1.41 13.21 -15.27
C ARG A 59 -2.08 12.37 -16.35
N PHE A 60 -1.71 11.11 -16.48
CA PHE A 60 -2.23 10.22 -17.52
C PHE A 60 -3.74 9.99 -17.40
N LEU A 61 -4.25 9.77 -16.19
CA LEU A 61 -5.68 9.55 -15.96
C LEU A 61 -6.50 10.84 -16.09
N GLU A 62 -5.92 12.00 -15.77
CA GLU A 62 -6.61 13.28 -16.00
C GLU A 62 -6.83 13.53 -17.49
N GLU A 63 -5.84 13.24 -18.34
CA GLU A 63 -5.94 13.37 -19.80
C GLU A 63 -7.06 12.51 -20.40
N ASN A 64 -7.39 11.37 -19.76
CA ASN A 64 -8.42 10.44 -20.22
C ASN A 64 -9.78 10.62 -19.51
N ARG A 65 -9.91 11.60 -18.60
CA ARG A 65 -11.07 11.75 -17.70
C ARG A 65 -12.41 11.81 -18.41
N GLU A 66 -12.50 12.48 -19.55
CA GLU A 66 -13.75 12.63 -20.31
C GLU A 66 -14.22 11.31 -20.94
N SER A 67 -13.29 10.38 -21.19
CA SER A 67 -13.55 9.12 -21.88
C SER A 67 -14.07 8.02 -20.95
N PHE A 68 -13.70 8.01 -19.66
CA PHE A 68 -14.01 6.91 -18.74
C PHE A 68 -15.50 6.59 -18.66
N ARG A 69 -16.36 7.61 -18.58
CA ARG A 69 -17.82 7.39 -18.52
C ARG A 69 -18.34 6.64 -19.75
N LYS A 70 -17.81 6.95 -20.93
CA LYS A 70 -18.21 6.31 -22.18
C LYS A 70 -17.78 4.83 -22.17
N TRP A 71 -16.53 4.57 -21.80
CA TRP A 71 -15.97 3.22 -21.71
C TRP A 71 -16.72 2.33 -20.72
N ASP A 72 -17.13 2.89 -19.58
CA ASP A 72 -17.95 2.17 -18.60
C ASP A 72 -19.33 1.78 -19.15
N VAL A 73 -20.00 2.70 -19.86
CA VAL A 73 -21.32 2.43 -20.46
C VAL A 73 -21.22 1.41 -21.59
N GLU A 74 -20.15 1.48 -22.38
CA GLU A 74 -19.87 0.55 -23.47
C GLU A 74 -19.29 -0.80 -22.99
N GLY A 75 -18.82 -0.87 -21.74
CA GLY A 75 -18.17 -2.04 -21.16
C GLY A 75 -16.83 -2.37 -21.83
N TYR A 76 -16.14 -1.36 -22.36
CA TYR A 76 -14.95 -1.54 -23.19
C TYR A 76 -13.90 -0.45 -22.93
N GLN A 77 -12.67 -0.88 -22.66
CA GLN A 77 -11.48 -0.01 -22.61
C GLN A 77 -10.69 -0.18 -23.92
N PRO A 78 -10.31 0.92 -24.61
CA PRO A 78 -9.53 0.85 -25.85
C PRO A 78 -8.17 0.17 -25.68
N GLU A 79 -7.72 -0.55 -26.70
CA GLU A 79 -6.41 -1.23 -26.69
C GLU A 79 -5.27 -0.22 -26.53
N GLU A 80 -5.34 0.95 -27.17
CA GLU A 80 -4.32 1.98 -27.03
C GLU A 80 -4.21 2.53 -25.60
N TYR A 81 -5.33 2.57 -24.88
CA TYR A 81 -5.36 2.95 -23.47
C TYR A 81 -4.68 1.90 -22.61
N ILE A 82 -5.00 0.62 -22.84
CA ILE A 82 -4.36 -0.50 -22.13
C ILE A 82 -2.85 -0.55 -22.39
N ASP A 83 -2.42 -0.34 -23.63
CA ASP A 83 -1.00 -0.32 -23.97
C ASP A 83 -0.27 0.83 -23.28
N SER A 84 -0.89 2.00 -23.19
CA SER A 84 -0.34 3.12 -22.42
C SER A 84 -0.19 2.78 -20.92
N LEU A 85 -1.15 2.06 -20.33
CA LEU A 85 -1.04 1.57 -18.94
C LEU A 85 0.12 0.58 -18.76
N LYS A 86 0.42 -0.25 -19.77
CA LYS A 86 1.59 -1.15 -19.77
C LYS A 86 2.89 -0.37 -19.86
N GLU A 87 2.97 0.63 -20.72
CA GLU A 87 4.14 1.49 -20.87
C GLU A 87 4.46 2.27 -19.58
N LEU A 88 3.43 2.63 -18.81
CA LEU A 88 3.57 3.23 -17.48
C LEU A 88 4.00 2.24 -16.38
N GLY A 89 4.08 0.93 -16.69
CA GLY A 89 4.52 -0.10 -15.75
C GLY A 89 3.48 -0.50 -14.71
N LEU A 90 2.20 -0.13 -14.89
CA LEU A 90 1.17 -0.31 -13.87
C LEU A 90 0.76 -1.78 -13.65
N PHE A 91 1.08 -2.66 -14.60
CA PHE A 91 0.88 -4.11 -14.44
C PHE A 91 2.00 -4.80 -13.65
N GLY A 92 3.09 -4.09 -13.36
CA GLY A 92 4.29 -4.61 -12.68
C GLY A 92 4.53 -4.02 -11.29
N LEU A 93 3.50 -3.44 -10.65
CA LEU A 93 3.67 -2.63 -9.45
C LEU A 93 4.37 -3.34 -8.28
N VAL A 94 4.01 -4.60 -8.01
CA VAL A 94 4.59 -5.41 -6.91
C VAL A 94 5.67 -6.37 -7.37
N ILE A 95 5.91 -6.46 -8.68
CA ILE A 95 6.91 -7.36 -9.24
C ILE A 95 8.30 -6.79 -8.92
N PRO A 96 9.26 -7.61 -8.43
CA PRO A 96 10.62 -7.16 -8.16
C PRO A 96 11.29 -6.52 -9.38
N GLU A 97 12.16 -5.54 -9.16
CA GLU A 97 12.89 -4.85 -10.23
C GLU A 97 13.75 -5.80 -11.07
N GLU A 98 14.29 -6.87 -10.47
CA GLU A 98 15.05 -7.92 -11.17
C GLU A 98 14.24 -8.67 -12.23
N HIS A 99 12.91 -8.54 -12.20
CA HIS A 99 11.97 -9.10 -13.17
C HIS A 99 11.30 -8.02 -14.04
N GLY A 100 11.77 -6.77 -13.96
CA GLY A 100 11.25 -5.65 -14.74
C GLY A 100 10.00 -4.98 -14.16
N GLY A 101 9.71 -5.17 -12.86
CA GLY A 101 8.66 -4.46 -12.15
C GLY A 101 9.15 -3.25 -11.36
N ILE A 102 8.25 -2.65 -10.56
CA ILE A 102 8.53 -1.46 -9.74
C ILE A 102 8.88 -1.82 -8.29
N GLY A 103 8.57 -3.05 -7.84
CA GLY A 103 8.96 -3.54 -6.52
C GLY A 103 8.27 -2.84 -5.33
N LEU A 104 7.07 -2.28 -5.51
CA LEU A 104 6.32 -1.63 -4.43
C LEU A 104 5.91 -2.63 -3.36
N SER A 105 5.90 -2.18 -2.10
CA SER A 105 5.31 -2.95 -1.00
C SER A 105 3.78 -3.01 -1.15
N SER A 106 3.12 -3.88 -0.39
CA SER A 106 1.66 -3.93 -0.33
C SER A 106 1.02 -2.58 0.06
N LYS A 107 1.72 -1.76 0.85
CA LYS A 107 1.27 -0.40 1.22
C LYS A 107 1.35 0.54 0.01
N GLY A 108 2.46 0.49 -0.71
CA GLY A 108 2.67 1.27 -1.92
C GLY A 108 1.68 0.89 -3.03
N TYR A 109 1.50 -0.40 -3.25
CA TYR A 109 0.49 -0.93 -4.16
C TYR A 109 -0.92 -0.43 -3.83
N ALA A 110 -1.34 -0.57 -2.56
CA ALA A 110 -2.65 -0.09 -2.13
C ALA A 110 -2.81 1.42 -2.35
N ARG A 111 -1.73 2.20 -2.12
CA ARG A 111 -1.74 3.64 -2.37
C ARG A 111 -1.93 3.97 -3.85
N VAL A 112 -1.28 3.25 -4.75
CA VAL A 112 -1.42 3.41 -6.21
C VAL A 112 -2.86 3.11 -6.64
N LEU A 113 -3.42 1.96 -6.23
CA LEU A 113 -4.80 1.62 -6.56
C LEU A 113 -5.81 2.62 -6.00
N GLN A 114 -5.58 3.15 -4.80
CA GLN A 114 -6.40 4.23 -4.23
C GLN A 114 -6.35 5.51 -5.08
N GLN A 115 -5.22 5.81 -5.72
CA GLN A 115 -5.10 6.97 -6.60
C GLN A 115 -5.80 6.75 -7.94
N SER A 116 -5.57 5.63 -8.60
CA SER A 116 -6.29 5.32 -9.85
C SER A 116 -7.81 5.28 -9.61
N SER A 117 -8.26 4.75 -8.47
CA SER A 117 -9.69 4.61 -8.15
C SER A 117 -10.40 5.96 -7.96
N ARG A 118 -9.65 7.05 -7.71
CA ARG A 118 -10.20 8.41 -7.64
C ARG A 118 -10.67 8.90 -9.02
N TYR A 119 -10.08 8.38 -10.08
CA TYR A 119 -10.40 8.73 -11.46
C TYR A 119 -11.42 7.76 -12.03
N ASP A 120 -11.08 6.47 -11.97
CA ASP A 120 -11.89 5.40 -12.52
C ASP A 120 -11.65 4.07 -11.78
N GLY A 121 -12.75 3.45 -11.35
CA GLY A 121 -12.72 2.14 -10.70
C GLY A 121 -12.44 1.00 -11.67
N SER A 122 -12.89 1.11 -12.93
CA SER A 122 -12.70 0.10 -13.96
C SER A 122 -11.21 -0.08 -14.30
N THR A 123 -10.50 1.04 -14.50
CA THR A 123 -9.05 1.08 -14.68
C THR A 123 -8.32 0.48 -13.49
N SER A 124 -8.76 0.80 -12.27
CA SER A 124 -8.12 0.29 -11.05
C SER A 124 -8.25 -1.22 -10.90
N LEU A 125 -9.39 -1.79 -11.31
CA LEU A 125 -9.59 -3.23 -11.40
C LEU A 125 -8.77 -3.88 -12.52
N THR A 126 -8.42 -3.13 -13.55
CA THR A 126 -7.68 -3.64 -14.71
C THR A 126 -6.19 -3.80 -14.40
N ILE A 127 -5.61 -2.86 -13.66
CA ILE A 127 -4.19 -2.90 -13.26
C ILE A 127 -3.95 -3.69 -11.96
N GLY A 128 -5.01 -4.00 -11.21
CA GLY A 128 -4.95 -4.49 -9.83
C GLY A 128 -5.34 -5.95 -9.61
#